data_AF-A0A2E9EV61-F1
#
_entry.id   AF-A0A2E9EV61-F1
#
_cell.length_a   1.000
_cell.length_b   1.000
_cell.length_c   1.000
_cell.angle_alpha   90.00
_cell.angle_beta   90.00
_cell.angle_gamma   90.00
#
_symmetry.space_group_name_H-M   'P 1'
#
loop_
_entity.id
_entity.type
_entity.pdbx_description
1 polymer ?
#
loop_
_entity_poly.entity_id
_entity_poly.type
_entity_poly.pdbx_seq_one_letter_code
_entity_poly.pdbx_strand_id
1 'polypeptide(L)'
;MKLFILIAIYLLSATYIQADKNEDISKHPATKVTFQYLKNAMGQDWDAAAALIEPQSLENLKARYILKIKASATFDEEIARVRKVDCSNLREVQSLKPVDFYVRYHKGVQQRFKIDQSILDKILESLAVKLLSLAEDKVGENQYCHILVRTRHSNGDKQISALDLVSLIKINDSWKVTLNAQQPVVKKVEAPPK
;
A
#
# COMPACT_ATOMS: atom_id res chain seq x y z
N MET A 1 1.67 -43.62 62.41
CA MET A 1 0.78 -43.11 61.33
C MET A 1 1.28 -41.75 60.92
N LYS A 2 1.79 -41.62 59.69
CA LYS A 2 2.39 -40.41 59.12
C LYS A 2 1.27 -39.50 58.59
N LEU A 3 1.26 -38.22 58.98
CA LEU A 3 0.37 -37.21 58.39
C LEU A 3 1.25 -36.18 57.66
N PHE A 4 1.31 -36.31 56.33
CA PHE A 4 1.97 -35.36 55.44
C PHE A 4 1.04 -34.15 55.26
N ILE A 5 1.48 -32.96 55.70
CA ILE A 5 0.84 -31.69 55.35
C ILE A 5 1.48 -31.22 54.04
N LEU A 6 0.71 -31.28 52.96
CA LEU A 6 1.08 -30.78 51.65
C LEU A 6 0.84 -29.26 51.62
N ILE A 7 1.92 -28.46 51.64
CA ILE A 7 1.84 -27.02 51.40
C ILE A 7 1.85 -26.81 49.88
N ALA A 8 0.69 -26.54 49.30
CA ALA A 8 0.56 -26.12 47.91
C ALA A 8 0.96 -24.65 47.80
N ILE A 9 2.21 -24.40 47.37
CA ILE A 9 2.66 -23.07 46.96
C ILE A 9 1.98 -22.76 45.63
N TYR A 10 0.91 -21.96 45.68
CA TYR A 10 0.36 -21.30 44.50
C TYR A 10 1.40 -20.32 43.99
N LEU A 11 2.18 -20.75 42.98
CA LEU A 11 2.90 -19.84 42.10
C LEU A 11 1.84 -18.96 41.41
N LEU A 12 1.69 -17.74 41.89
CA LEU A 12 1.13 -16.65 41.09
C LEU A 12 2.04 -16.50 39.87
N SER A 13 1.68 -17.17 38.79
CA SER A 13 2.11 -16.81 37.45
C SER A 13 1.56 -15.41 37.20
N ALA A 14 2.38 -14.40 37.50
CA ALA A 14 2.19 -13.06 36.97
C ALA A 14 2.24 -13.17 35.45
N THR A 15 1.08 -13.40 34.84
CA THR A 15 0.88 -13.14 33.43
C THR A 15 0.99 -11.63 33.30
N TYR A 16 2.20 -11.18 32.96
CA TYR A 16 2.35 -9.86 32.37
C TYR A 16 1.45 -9.86 31.14
N ILE A 17 0.28 -9.27 31.28
CA ILE A 17 -0.51 -8.78 30.16
C ILE A 17 0.42 -7.78 29.48
N GLN A 18 1.06 -8.22 28.40
CA GLN A 18 1.76 -7.33 27.51
C GLN A 18 0.71 -6.30 27.06
N ALA A 19 0.86 -5.06 27.51
CA ALA A 19 0.14 -3.93 26.97
C ALA A 19 0.22 -4.01 25.45
N ASP A 20 -0.93 -3.92 24.79
CA ASP A 20 -1.08 -4.04 23.35
C ASP A 20 -0.09 -3.06 22.69
N LYS A 21 0.98 -3.57 22.05
CA LYS A 21 2.03 -2.78 21.36
C LYS A 21 1.46 -1.83 20.29
N ASN A 22 0.16 -1.89 20.02
CA ASN A 22 -0.55 -1.09 19.04
C ASN A 22 -0.71 0.40 19.40
N GLU A 23 -0.73 0.77 20.69
CA GLU A 23 -1.02 2.16 21.05
C GLU A 23 0.10 3.11 20.59
N ASP A 24 1.34 2.62 20.56
CA ASP A 24 2.53 3.41 20.19
C ASP A 24 2.65 3.56 18.66
N ILE A 25 2.45 2.48 17.89
CA ILE A 25 2.55 2.55 16.42
C ILE A 25 1.44 3.41 15.79
N SER A 26 0.29 3.54 16.48
CA SER A 26 -0.81 4.39 16.02
C SER A 26 -0.48 5.89 16.03
N LYS A 27 0.46 6.30 16.90
CA LYS A 27 0.89 7.70 17.06
C LYS A 27 1.94 8.14 16.04
N HIS A 28 2.57 7.18 15.35
CA HIS A 28 3.59 7.49 14.36
C HIS A 28 3.01 8.28 13.17
N PRO A 29 3.63 9.40 12.72
CA PRO A 29 3.07 10.23 11.64
C PRO A 29 2.82 9.50 10.32
N ALA A 30 3.62 8.47 9.99
CA ALA A 30 3.43 7.67 8.78
C ALA A 30 2.10 6.90 8.79
N THR A 31 1.60 6.52 9.97
CA THR A 31 0.31 5.83 10.13
C THR A 31 -0.85 6.67 9.59
N LYS A 32 -0.83 7.98 9.84
CA LYS A 32 -1.85 8.91 9.33
C LYS A 32 -1.84 8.96 7.80
N VAL A 33 -0.65 9.02 7.19
CA VAL A 33 -0.50 9.03 5.73
C VAL A 33 -1.01 7.73 5.11
N THR A 34 -0.71 6.59 5.73
CA THR A 34 -1.22 5.27 5.30
C THR A 34 -2.74 5.21 5.30
N PHE A 35 -3.39 5.65 6.39
CA PHE A 35 -4.85 5.64 6.45
C PHE A 35 -5.49 6.56 5.42
N GLN A 36 -4.94 7.77 5.22
CA GLN A 36 -5.44 8.69 4.20
C GLN A 36 -5.27 8.10 2.80
N TYR A 37 -4.12 7.50 2.51
CA TYR A 37 -3.87 6.85 1.22
C TYR A 37 -4.84 5.72 0.94
N LEU A 38 -5.03 4.80 1.90
CA LEU A 38 -5.94 3.66 1.74
C LEU A 38 -7.39 4.13 1.60
N LYS A 39 -7.83 5.10 2.40
CA LYS A 39 -9.17 5.68 2.29
C LYS A 39 -9.41 6.27 0.90
N ASN A 40 -8.48 7.09 0.41
CA ASN A 40 -8.59 7.71 -0.92
C ASN A 40 -8.59 6.65 -2.03
N ALA A 41 -7.68 5.67 -1.95
CA ALA A 41 -7.59 4.59 -2.95
C ALA A 41 -8.84 3.69 -2.97
N MET A 42 -9.39 3.33 -1.80
CA MET A 42 -10.60 2.51 -1.71
C MET A 42 -11.85 3.29 -2.15
N GLY A 43 -11.89 4.59 -1.84
CA GLY A 43 -12.92 5.52 -2.31
C GLY A 43 -12.77 5.95 -3.76
N GLN A 44 -11.70 5.50 -4.44
CA GLN A 44 -11.40 5.83 -5.83
C GLN A 44 -11.14 7.32 -6.08
N ASP A 45 -10.76 8.07 -5.04
CA ASP A 45 -10.21 9.42 -5.13
C ASP A 45 -8.73 9.33 -5.49
N TRP A 46 -8.47 9.04 -6.77
CA TRP A 46 -7.13 8.82 -7.28
C TRP A 46 -6.28 10.09 -7.27
N ASP A 47 -6.92 11.25 -7.38
CA ASP A 47 -6.27 12.55 -7.34
C ASP A 47 -5.72 12.81 -5.91
N ALA A 48 -6.53 12.61 -4.87
CA ALA A 48 -6.08 12.73 -3.49
C ALA A 48 -5.12 11.59 -3.07
N ALA A 49 -5.28 10.38 -3.61
CA ALA A 49 -4.31 9.30 -3.40
C ALA A 49 -2.93 9.66 -3.99
N ALA A 50 -2.90 10.19 -5.22
CA ALA A 50 -1.66 10.57 -5.89
C ALA A 50 -0.88 11.66 -5.13
N ALA A 51 -1.57 12.60 -4.47
CA ALA A 51 -0.94 13.65 -3.67
C ALA A 51 -0.15 13.12 -2.46
N LEU A 52 -0.46 11.90 -2.01
CA LEU A 52 0.23 11.24 -0.90
C LEU A 52 1.42 10.39 -1.36
N ILE A 53 1.57 10.16 -2.67
CA ILE A 53 2.63 9.33 -3.25
C ILE A 53 3.88 10.20 -3.50
N GLU A 54 5.03 9.59 -3.30
CA GLU A 54 6.33 10.13 -3.69
C GLU A 54 6.37 10.44 -5.20
N PRO A 55 6.77 11.66 -5.62
CA PRO A 55 6.85 12.02 -7.05
C PRO A 55 7.68 11.04 -7.89
N GLN A 56 8.86 10.62 -7.40
CA GLN A 56 9.71 9.65 -8.08
C GLN A 56 9.03 8.29 -8.27
N SER A 57 8.17 7.88 -7.34
CA SER A 57 7.36 6.66 -7.48
C SER A 57 6.37 6.75 -8.64
N LEU A 58 5.74 7.91 -8.84
CA LEU A 58 4.83 8.14 -9.96
C LEU A 58 5.57 8.17 -11.30
N GLU A 59 6.73 8.83 -11.35
CA GLU A 59 7.60 8.87 -12.53
C GLU A 59 8.04 7.45 -12.94
N ASN A 60 8.54 6.68 -11.97
CA ASN A 60 8.99 5.32 -12.20
C ASN A 60 7.83 4.41 -12.63
N LEU A 61 6.63 4.60 -12.06
CA LEU A 61 5.44 3.86 -12.48
C LEU A 61 5.09 4.13 -13.94
N LYS A 62 5.05 5.41 -14.35
CA LYS A 62 4.80 5.82 -15.74
C LYS A 62 5.87 5.26 -16.67
N ALA A 63 7.16 5.39 -16.32
CA ALA A 63 8.27 4.90 -17.11
C ALA A 63 8.20 3.38 -17.34
N ARG A 64 7.96 2.61 -16.27
CA ARG A 64 7.75 1.15 -16.37
C ARG A 64 6.55 0.81 -17.26
N TYR A 65 5.48 1.59 -17.20
CA TYR A 65 4.31 1.35 -18.05
C TYR A 65 4.61 1.63 -19.53
N ILE A 66 5.33 2.70 -19.83
CA ILE A 66 5.80 3.00 -21.20
C ILE A 66 6.66 1.85 -21.74
N LEU A 67 7.57 1.29 -20.93
CA LEU A 67 8.35 0.12 -21.33
C LEU A 67 7.46 -1.08 -21.62
N LYS A 68 6.41 -1.30 -20.83
CA LYS A 68 5.42 -2.36 -21.08
C LYS A 68 4.62 -2.15 -22.37
N ILE A 69 4.30 -0.90 -22.74
CA ILE A 69 3.65 -0.60 -24.02
C ILE A 69 4.60 -0.96 -25.17
N LYS A 70 5.86 -0.48 -25.12
CA LYS A 70 6.88 -0.75 -26.14
C LYS A 70 7.24 -2.23 -26.28
N ALA A 71 7.08 -3.00 -25.21
CA ALA A 71 7.33 -4.44 -25.18
C ALA A 71 6.08 -5.28 -25.51
N SER A 72 4.99 -4.69 -26.01
CA SER A 72 3.80 -5.44 -26.43
C SER A 72 4.13 -6.36 -27.60
N ALA A 73 3.62 -7.60 -27.57
CA ALA A 73 3.92 -8.59 -28.61
C ALA A 73 3.12 -8.32 -29.90
N THR A 74 1.98 -7.64 -29.79
CA THR A 74 1.08 -7.32 -30.90
C THR A 74 0.60 -5.88 -30.85
N PHE A 75 0.13 -5.35 -31.98
CA PHE A 75 -0.47 -4.02 -32.05
C PHE A 75 -1.74 -3.92 -31.19
N ASP A 76 -2.55 -4.99 -31.10
CA ASP A 76 -3.76 -5.00 -30.28
C ASP A 76 -3.43 -4.87 -28.79
N GLU A 77 -2.37 -5.53 -28.33
CA GLU A 77 -1.89 -5.37 -26.96
C GLU A 77 -1.40 -3.94 -26.69
N GLU A 78 -0.66 -3.36 -27.63
CA GLU A 78 -0.19 -1.98 -27.53
C GLU A 78 -1.38 -1.01 -27.40
N ILE A 79 -2.36 -1.13 -28.31
CA ILE A 79 -3.59 -0.33 -28.32
C ILE A 79 -4.36 -0.52 -27.01
N ALA A 80 -4.50 -1.75 -26.52
CA ALA A 80 -5.21 -2.03 -25.27
C ALA A 80 -4.54 -1.39 -24.05
N ARG A 81 -3.20 -1.33 -24.02
CA ARG A 81 -2.45 -0.66 -22.95
C ARG A 81 -2.56 0.86 -23.05
N VAL A 82 -2.42 1.42 -24.24
CA VAL A 82 -2.54 2.88 -24.46
C VAL A 82 -3.95 3.36 -24.11
N ARG A 83 -4.99 2.65 -24.55
CA ARG A 83 -6.39 2.98 -24.22
C ARG A 83 -6.72 2.83 -22.74
N LYS A 84 -6.02 1.95 -22.01
CA LYS A 84 -6.21 1.77 -20.56
C LYS A 84 -5.89 3.06 -19.78
N VAL A 85 -5.07 3.95 -20.32
CA VAL A 85 -4.73 5.24 -19.69
C VAL A 85 -5.36 6.42 -20.42
N ASP A 86 -6.44 6.17 -21.18
CA ASP A 86 -7.19 7.19 -21.91
C ASP A 86 -6.29 8.05 -22.82
N CYS A 87 -5.45 7.37 -23.59
CA CYS A 87 -4.63 7.96 -24.64
C CYS A 87 -4.92 7.25 -25.97
N SER A 88 -4.58 7.91 -27.08
CA SER A 88 -4.76 7.39 -28.44
C SER A 88 -3.52 6.69 -28.96
N ASN A 89 -2.32 7.09 -28.49
CA ASN A 89 -1.04 6.57 -28.94
C ASN A 89 0.03 6.67 -27.82
N LEU A 90 1.18 6.03 -28.04
CA LEU A 90 2.30 6.04 -27.10
C LEU A 90 2.85 7.45 -26.83
N ARG A 91 2.86 8.35 -27.83
CA ARG A 91 3.38 9.72 -27.69
C ARG A 91 2.56 10.49 -26.65
N GLU A 92 1.24 10.38 -26.69
CA GLU A 92 0.36 10.99 -25.68
C GLU A 92 0.68 10.46 -24.27
N VAL A 93 0.85 9.14 -24.11
CA VAL A 93 1.24 8.55 -22.82
C VAL A 93 2.57 9.13 -22.33
N GLN A 94 3.55 9.31 -23.22
CA GLN A 94 4.84 9.91 -22.89
C GLN A 94 4.73 11.37 -22.46
N SER A 95 3.77 12.11 -23.00
CA SER A 95 3.54 13.53 -22.68
C SER A 95 2.76 13.76 -21.38
N LEU A 96 2.07 12.76 -20.83
CA LEU A 96 1.32 12.89 -19.57
C LEU A 96 2.24 13.30 -18.41
N LYS A 97 1.75 14.13 -17.48
CA LYS A 97 2.44 14.25 -16.19
C LYS A 97 2.34 12.93 -15.41
N PRO A 98 3.31 12.58 -14.55
CA PRO A 98 3.26 11.34 -13.77
C PRO A 98 1.99 11.18 -12.92
N VAL A 99 1.50 12.28 -12.32
CA VAL A 99 0.24 12.32 -11.56
C VAL A 99 -0.96 12.02 -12.48
N ASP A 100 -1.06 12.71 -13.62
CA ASP A 100 -2.15 12.49 -14.59
C ASP A 100 -2.16 11.05 -15.10
N PHE A 101 -0.97 10.48 -15.36
CA PHE A 101 -0.82 9.08 -15.74
C PHE A 101 -1.39 8.14 -14.67
N TYR A 102 -1.04 8.35 -13.39
CA TYR A 102 -1.54 7.52 -12.28
C TYR A 102 -3.07 7.58 -12.20
N VAL A 103 -3.62 8.79 -12.22
CA VAL A 103 -5.07 9.01 -12.14
C VAL A 103 -5.80 8.33 -13.30
N ARG A 104 -5.34 8.56 -14.54
CA ARG A 104 -5.95 7.93 -15.74
C ARG A 104 -5.82 6.41 -15.71
N TYR A 105 -4.68 5.87 -15.30
CA TYR A 105 -4.48 4.44 -15.18
C TYR A 105 -5.49 3.78 -14.24
N HIS A 106 -5.69 4.36 -13.06
CA HIS A 106 -6.63 3.82 -12.09
C HIS A 106 -8.09 4.02 -12.51
N LYS A 107 -8.45 5.17 -13.10
CA LYS A 107 -9.78 5.40 -13.69
C LYS A 107 -10.08 4.40 -14.81
N GLY A 108 -9.12 4.12 -15.69
CA GLY A 108 -9.29 3.14 -16.77
C GLY A 108 -9.36 1.68 -16.29
N VAL A 109 -8.74 1.34 -15.15
CA VAL A 109 -8.98 0.05 -14.47
C VAL A 109 -10.41 0.00 -13.93
N GLN A 110 -10.83 1.05 -13.22
CA GLN A 110 -12.14 1.15 -12.57
C GLN A 110 -13.31 1.07 -13.57
N GLN A 111 -13.22 1.75 -14.72
CA GLN A 111 -14.27 1.73 -15.74
C GLN A 111 -14.64 0.32 -16.21
N ARG A 112 -13.73 -0.65 -16.09
CA ARG A 112 -14.01 -2.06 -16.43
C ARG A 112 -14.98 -2.74 -15.45
N PHE A 113 -15.06 -2.25 -14.22
CA PHE A 113 -15.85 -2.86 -13.15
C PHE A 113 -17.21 -2.19 -12.91
N LYS A 114 -17.46 -1.01 -13.51
CA LYS A 114 -18.75 -0.26 -13.44
C LYS A 114 -19.38 -0.28 -12.04
N ILE A 115 -18.62 0.15 -11.03
CA ILE A 115 -19.08 0.16 -9.64
C ILE A 115 -19.90 1.42 -9.40
N ASP A 116 -21.13 1.27 -8.90
CA ASP A 116 -22.00 2.39 -8.54
C ASP A 116 -21.45 3.15 -7.32
N GLN A 117 -21.63 4.49 -7.32
CA GLN A 117 -21.16 5.35 -6.22
C GLN A 117 -21.72 4.90 -4.85
N SER A 118 -22.98 4.49 -4.80
CA SER A 118 -23.62 4.00 -3.57
C SER A 118 -22.94 2.75 -2.98
N ILE A 119 -22.26 1.94 -3.81
CA ILE A 119 -21.47 0.80 -3.36
C ILE A 119 -20.15 1.29 -2.77
N LEU A 120 -19.50 2.27 -3.42
CA LEU A 120 -18.26 2.88 -2.91
C LEU A 120 -18.49 3.55 -1.56
N ASP A 121 -19.62 4.24 -1.40
CA ASP A 121 -19.98 4.90 -0.14
C ASP A 121 -20.13 3.84 0.98
N LYS A 122 -20.83 2.74 0.72
CA LYS A 122 -20.94 1.61 1.67
C LYS A 122 -19.59 0.96 1.98
N ILE A 123 -18.72 0.81 0.98
CA ILE A 123 -17.35 0.30 1.17
C ILE A 123 -16.58 1.24 2.11
N LEU A 124 -16.67 2.55 1.91
CA LEU A 124 -16.00 3.56 2.73
C LEU A 124 -16.56 3.64 4.14
N GLU A 125 -17.88 3.60 4.30
CA GLU A 125 -18.55 3.60 5.61
C GLU A 125 -18.19 2.38 6.45
N SER A 126 -18.03 1.23 5.80
CA SER A 126 -17.67 -0.04 6.46
C SER A 126 -16.16 -0.30 6.52
N LEU A 127 -15.33 0.60 6.01
CA LEU A 127 -13.88 0.44 5.97
C LEU A 127 -13.30 0.48 7.40
N ALA A 128 -12.85 -0.66 7.87
CA ALA A 128 -12.02 -0.80 9.04
C ALA A 128 -10.57 -1.08 8.62
N VAL A 129 -9.63 -0.29 9.14
CA VAL A 129 -8.20 -0.51 8.96
C VAL A 129 -7.57 -0.82 10.31
N LYS A 130 -7.07 -2.05 10.48
CA LYS A 130 -6.32 -2.46 11.67
C LYS A 130 -4.83 -2.40 11.38
N LEU A 131 -4.09 -1.61 12.15
CA LEU A 131 -2.62 -1.63 12.13
C LEU A 131 -2.16 -2.94 12.77
N LEU A 132 -1.21 -3.61 12.11
CA LEU A 132 -0.64 -4.87 12.60
C LEU A 132 0.82 -4.71 12.99
N SER A 133 1.57 -3.97 12.19
CA SER A 133 2.97 -3.64 12.50
C SER A 133 3.42 -2.36 11.81
N LEU A 134 4.48 -1.78 12.35
CA LEU A 134 5.22 -0.68 11.79
C LEU A 134 6.71 -0.99 11.97
N ALA A 135 7.48 -0.84 10.90
CA ALA A 135 8.93 -0.99 10.92
C ALA A 135 9.58 0.19 10.19
N GLU A 136 10.56 0.81 10.83
CA GLU A 136 11.40 1.81 10.18
C GLU A 136 12.71 1.18 9.72
N ASP A 137 13.19 1.63 8.57
CA ASP A 137 14.47 1.21 7.99
C ASP A 137 15.17 2.42 7.36
N LYS A 138 16.50 2.34 7.24
CA LYS A 138 17.32 3.31 6.54
C LYS A 138 18.14 2.61 5.47
N VAL A 139 17.86 2.92 4.20
CA VAL A 139 18.62 2.40 3.05
C VAL A 139 19.40 3.54 2.42
N GLY A 140 20.72 3.53 2.63
CA GLY A 140 21.57 4.67 2.28
C GLY A 140 21.22 5.88 3.16
N GLU A 141 20.87 7.00 2.53
CA GLU A 141 20.47 8.23 3.24
C GLU A 141 18.95 8.32 3.48
N ASN A 142 18.16 7.47 2.81
CA ASN A 142 16.71 7.54 2.84
C ASN A 142 16.14 6.80 4.06
N GLN A 143 15.17 7.43 4.73
CA GLN A 143 14.38 6.83 5.81
C GLN A 143 13.07 6.29 5.24
N TYR A 144 12.77 5.05 5.60
CA TYR A 144 11.56 4.33 5.20
C TYR A 144 10.75 3.93 6.43
N CYS A 145 9.45 3.80 6.22
CA CYS A 145 8.52 3.24 7.18
C CYS A 145 7.62 2.25 6.43
N HIS A 146 7.56 1.01 6.90
CA HIS A 146 6.76 -0.06 6.34
C HIS A 146 5.65 -0.40 7.31
N ILE A 147 4.40 -0.26 6.87
CA ILE A 147 3.23 -0.46 7.72
C ILE A 147 2.42 -1.61 7.15
N LEU A 148 2.24 -2.65 7.97
CA LEU A 148 1.35 -3.75 7.66
C LEU A 148 -0.02 -3.47 8.26
N VAL A 149 -1.05 -3.48 7.42
CA VAL A 149 -2.44 -3.31 7.84
C VAL A 149 -3.30 -4.48 7.42
N ARG A 150 -4.39 -4.70 8.16
CA ARG A 150 -5.53 -5.48 7.69
C ARG A 150 -6.69 -4.55 7.40
N THR A 151 -7.10 -4.51 6.15
CA THR A 151 -8.32 -3.82 5.73
C THR A 151 -9.49 -4.77 5.79
N ARG A 152 -10.67 -4.24 6.08
CA ARG A 152 -11.94 -4.95 6.05
C ARG A 152 -13.03 -3.99 5.63
N HIS A 153 -13.86 -4.38 4.68
CA HIS A 153 -15.03 -3.62 4.27
C HIS A 153 -16.14 -4.56 3.80
N SER A 154 -17.36 -4.07 3.83
CA SER A 154 -18.53 -4.75 3.29
C SER A 154 -18.70 -4.42 1.82
N ASN A 155 -19.09 -5.41 1.03
CA ASN A 155 -19.46 -5.26 -0.36
C ASN A 155 -20.70 -6.12 -0.62
N GLY A 156 -21.88 -5.50 -0.55
CA GLY A 156 -23.16 -6.20 -0.59
C GLY A 156 -23.32 -7.12 0.62
N ASP A 157 -23.55 -8.40 0.37
CA ASP A 157 -23.66 -9.48 1.36
C ASP A 157 -22.31 -10.10 1.75
N LYS A 158 -21.21 -9.63 1.16
CA LYS A 158 -19.86 -10.17 1.39
C LYS A 158 -19.04 -9.22 2.24
N GLN A 159 -18.15 -9.80 3.04
CA GLN A 159 -17.07 -9.07 3.70
C GLN A 159 -15.75 -9.40 3.01
N ILE A 160 -15.04 -8.36 2.59
CA ILE A 160 -13.71 -8.49 2.00
C ILE A 160 -12.71 -8.08 3.08
N SER A 161 -11.69 -8.90 3.30
CA SER A 161 -10.56 -8.55 4.15
C SER A 161 -9.26 -8.83 3.41
N ALA A 162 -8.33 -7.88 3.45
CA ALA A 162 -7.04 -7.99 2.81
C ALA A 162 -5.92 -7.64 3.80
N LEU A 163 -4.73 -8.15 3.53
CA LEU A 163 -3.50 -7.77 4.20
C LEU A 163 -2.73 -6.88 3.23
N ASP A 164 -2.48 -5.63 3.62
CA ASP A 164 -1.84 -4.64 2.78
C ASP A 164 -0.53 -4.17 3.42
N LEU A 165 0.56 -4.19 2.65
CA LEU A 165 1.83 -3.58 3.03
C LEU A 165 1.91 -2.21 2.36
N VAL A 166 1.99 -1.16 3.17
CA VAL A 166 2.18 0.21 2.69
C VAL A 166 3.56 0.69 3.09
N SER A 167 4.43 0.88 2.09
CA SER A 167 5.76 1.46 2.29
C SER A 167 5.72 2.97 2.09
N LEU A 168 6.40 3.69 2.97
CA LEU A 168 6.55 5.14 2.95
C LEU A 168 8.03 5.51 2.98
N ILE A 169 8.34 6.67 2.41
CA ILE A 169 9.65 7.31 2.45
C ILE A 169 9.50 8.71 3.03
N LYS A 170 10.48 9.16 3.81
CA LYS A 170 10.51 10.51 4.36
C LYS A 170 11.18 11.47 3.37
N ILE A 171 10.47 12.55 3.00
CA ILE A 171 10.94 13.60 2.08
C ILE A 171 10.63 14.95 2.73
N ASN A 172 11.65 15.78 2.98
CA ASN A 172 11.52 17.10 3.60
C ASN A 172 10.62 17.06 4.86
N ASP A 173 10.93 16.16 5.79
CA ASP A 173 10.18 15.88 7.02
C ASP A 173 8.74 15.38 6.88
N SER A 174 8.28 15.12 5.66
CA SER A 174 6.95 14.56 5.38
C SER A 174 7.05 13.12 4.90
N TRP A 175 6.19 12.24 5.43
CA TRP A 175 6.05 10.88 4.92
C TRP A 175 5.23 10.87 3.62
N LYS A 176 5.71 10.13 2.62
CA LYS A 176 5.02 9.90 1.34
C LYS A 176 4.99 8.41 1.04
N VAL A 177 3.89 7.93 0.48
CA VAL A 177 3.79 6.54 0.02
C VAL A 177 4.78 6.34 -1.11
N THR A 178 5.63 5.31 -1.00
CA THR A 178 6.53 4.91 -2.08
C THR A 178 6.06 3.60 -2.68
N LEU A 179 5.77 3.62 -3.98
CA LEU A 179 5.39 2.43 -4.74
C LEU A 179 6.61 1.59 -5.12
N ASN A 180 7.79 2.21 -5.12
CA ASN A 180 9.03 1.57 -5.53
C ASN A 180 9.54 0.60 -4.46
N ALA A 181 9.46 0.95 -3.16
CA ALA A 181 9.92 0.09 -2.08
C ALA A 181 8.99 -1.10 -1.77
N GLN A 182 7.92 -1.26 -2.55
CA GLN A 182 7.04 -2.44 -2.52
C GLN A 182 7.40 -3.44 -3.63
N GLN A 183 8.33 -3.08 -4.52
CA GLN A 183 8.77 -3.91 -5.63
C GLN A 183 10.12 -4.55 -5.33
N PRO A 184 10.40 -5.77 -5.83
CA PRO A 184 11.73 -6.33 -5.78
C PRO A 184 12.76 -5.43 -6.48
N VAL A 185 13.92 -5.26 -5.85
CA VAL A 185 15.05 -4.54 -6.44
C VAL A 185 16.05 -5.56 -6.96
N VAL A 186 16.26 -5.58 -8.29
CA VAL A 186 17.25 -6.44 -8.93
C VAL A 186 18.52 -5.62 -9.17
N LYS A 187 19.62 -6.02 -8.54
CA LYS A 187 20.95 -5.44 -8.76
C LYS A 187 21.88 -6.52 -9.30
N LYS A 188 22.75 -6.16 -10.25
CA LYS A 188 23.84 -7.03 -10.68
C LYS A 188 24.83 -7.16 -9.52
N VAL A 189 25.16 -8.39 -9.12
CA VAL A 189 26.22 -8.65 -8.14
C VAL A 189 27.53 -8.75 -8.92
N GLU A 190 28.52 -7.93 -8.56
CA GLU A 190 29.89 -8.05 -9.08
C GLU A 190 30.57 -9.24 -8.41
N ALA A 191 30.34 -10.43 -8.99
CA ALA A 191 30.76 -11.75 -8.53
C ALA A 191 30.21 -12.17 -7.13
N PRO A 192 29.81 -13.44 -6.95
CA PRO A 192 29.41 -13.92 -5.63
C PRO A 192 30.60 -13.80 -4.65
N PRO A 193 30.35 -13.51 -3.36
CA PRO A 193 31.40 -13.59 -2.35
C PRO A 193 32.00 -14.99 -2.37
N LYS A 194 33.34 -15.06 -2.39
CA LYS A 194 34.10 -16.31 -2.33
C LYS A 194 33.86 -17.04 -1.01
#